data_AF-A0A6A6IZ45-F1
#
_entry.id   AF-A0A6A6IZ45-F1
#
_cell.length_a   1.000
_cell.length_b   1.000
_cell.length_c   1.000
_cell.angle_alpha   90.00
_cell.angle_beta   90.00
_cell.angle_gamma   90.00
#
_symmetry.space_group_name_H-M   'P 1'
#
loop_
_entity.id
_entity.type
_entity.pdbx_description
1 polymer ?
#
loop_
_entity_poly.entity_id
_entity_poly.type
_entity_poly.pdbx_seq_one_letter_code
_entity_poly.pdbx_strand_id
1 'polypeptide(L)'
;MSPRGGGPFSPMKRRRSPWYLSRPRLLTTVLFFAALYFWLNYGGHQVVIPVDSFEYLQDGSLTDIHNSTLGFQKILVLNLPFRSDRRDAMTLSAATSNIKLEFVDGVTGDSIRNSAYPPPEENIKLSVGIRGSWRTHMNALQRVVQQNLSTALIIEDDVDWDVRVRQNLQRFALASRFLSENKDVLSSSPQYKLENRPNPETPETGIHILTDHGLTTQLPTLPLSSVSKTGLGYSHHQTSGSPSPYGDPAEWDILWVGHCGAGFPRYSDDHKKSDITAANVILTQSNDDTVPVGKHLKAHPFQGVLDPLADAYPPHTRVFHRASGGTLCTIAYAVSQRGARRLLHQFGIKGWNGIFDSEMGRWCGGEDPDMGASAEPKKKPAHQSPLGGGKGKRNGRERVCLTTQPPIFAHHHPMDGESDIGGLGGGYATRYETKYLRYSVRMNLEKIVRGEKELEDQWPDE
;
A
#
# COMPACT_ATOMS: atom_id res chain seq x y z
N MET A 1 -99.87 9.68 -41.03
CA MET A 1 -99.35 8.83 -39.93
C MET A 1 -97.89 8.47 -40.24
N SER A 2 -97.01 8.57 -39.24
CA SER A 2 -95.59 8.15 -39.21
C SER A 2 -95.35 6.69 -39.66
N PRO A 3 -94.10 6.23 -39.94
CA PRO A 3 -92.84 6.70 -39.35
C PRO A 3 -91.62 6.87 -40.29
N ARG A 4 -90.65 7.65 -39.79
CA ARG A 4 -89.24 7.67 -40.22
C ARG A 4 -88.56 6.33 -39.87
N GLY A 5 -87.64 5.87 -40.72
CA GLY A 5 -86.65 4.86 -40.31
C GLY A 5 -85.76 4.31 -41.43
N GLY A 6 -84.45 4.43 -41.26
CA GLY A 6 -83.47 3.48 -41.85
C GLY A 6 -82.65 3.93 -43.06
N GLY A 7 -81.80 4.95 -42.91
CA GLY A 7 -80.68 5.15 -43.84
C GLY A 7 -79.59 4.08 -43.62
N PRO A 8 -78.93 3.58 -44.69
CA PRO A 8 -77.94 2.52 -44.56
C PRO A 8 -76.67 3.00 -43.85
N PHE A 9 -76.24 2.25 -42.84
CA PHE A 9 -74.94 2.42 -42.19
C PHE A 9 -73.82 2.20 -43.20
N SER A 10 -73.07 3.26 -43.51
CA SER A 10 -71.83 3.17 -44.27
C SER A 10 -70.65 3.06 -43.30
N PRO A 11 -69.82 2.00 -43.35
CA PRO A 11 -68.74 1.81 -42.39
C PRO A 11 -67.66 2.87 -42.61
N MET A 12 -67.40 3.65 -41.56
CA MET A 12 -66.32 4.61 -41.50
C MET A 12 -64.99 3.87 -41.67
N LYS A 13 -64.35 4.02 -42.83
CA LYS A 13 -63.00 3.49 -43.10
C LYS A 13 -62.03 4.11 -42.09
N ARG A 14 -61.74 3.39 -40.99
CA ARG A 14 -60.55 3.65 -40.17
C ARG A 14 -59.33 3.48 -41.06
N ARG A 15 -58.71 4.60 -41.42
CA ARG A 15 -57.43 4.65 -42.12
C ARG A 15 -56.38 4.01 -41.19
N ARG A 16 -56.20 2.69 -41.29
CA ARG A 16 -55.10 1.99 -40.62
C ARG A 16 -53.81 2.51 -41.26
N SER A 17 -53.13 3.41 -40.54
CA SER A 17 -51.74 3.72 -40.80
C SER A 17 -50.96 2.39 -40.89
N PRO A 18 -50.23 2.14 -41.98
CA PRO A 18 -49.49 0.91 -42.12
C PRO A 18 -48.45 0.75 -41.00
N TRP A 19 -48.40 -0.43 -40.38
CA TRP A 19 -47.59 -0.74 -39.19
C TRP A 19 -46.07 -0.66 -39.45
N TYR A 20 -45.65 -0.37 -40.68
CA TYR A 20 -44.26 -0.19 -41.07
C TYR A 20 -43.77 1.28 -41.00
N LEU A 21 -44.67 2.26 -40.85
CA LEU A 21 -44.27 3.67 -40.62
C LEU A 21 -43.80 3.95 -39.17
N SER A 22 -43.95 2.99 -38.25
CA SER A 22 -43.43 3.02 -36.88
C SER A 22 -42.03 2.39 -36.73
N ARG A 23 -41.44 1.86 -37.81
CA ARG A 23 -40.12 1.22 -37.83
C ARG A 23 -38.92 2.11 -37.46
N PRO A 24 -38.88 3.43 -37.71
CA PRO A 24 -37.73 4.23 -37.27
C PRO A 24 -37.61 4.28 -35.74
N ARG A 25 -38.71 4.06 -34.99
CA ARG A 25 -38.68 4.08 -33.52
C ARG A 25 -38.06 2.84 -32.91
N LEU A 26 -38.32 1.64 -33.46
CA LEU A 26 -37.75 0.41 -32.91
C LEU A 26 -36.23 0.37 -33.13
N LEU A 27 -35.76 0.74 -34.31
CA LEU A 27 -34.33 0.74 -34.63
C LEU A 27 -33.58 1.79 -33.79
N THR A 28 -34.13 3.00 -33.63
CA THR A 28 -33.51 4.03 -32.77
C THR A 28 -33.53 3.64 -31.31
N THR A 29 -34.60 3.01 -30.82
CA THR A 29 -34.65 2.49 -29.45
C THR A 29 -33.62 1.37 -29.24
N VAL A 30 -33.49 0.43 -30.16
CA VAL A 30 -32.47 -0.63 -30.09
C VAL A 30 -31.06 -0.05 -30.14
N LEU A 31 -30.78 0.91 -31.03
CA LEU A 31 -29.47 1.58 -31.10
C LEU A 31 -29.18 2.40 -29.84
N PHE A 32 -30.18 3.06 -29.26
CA PHE A 32 -30.03 3.80 -28.00
C PHE A 32 -29.74 2.85 -26.84
N PHE A 33 -30.48 1.75 -26.69
CA PHE A 33 -30.21 0.77 -25.64
C PHE A 33 -28.91 0.01 -25.86
N ALA A 34 -28.51 -0.25 -27.12
CA ALA A 34 -27.19 -0.80 -27.44
C ALA A 34 -26.09 0.20 -27.08
N ALA A 35 -26.22 1.48 -27.44
CA ALA A 35 -25.27 2.52 -27.08
C ALA A 35 -25.20 2.74 -25.57
N LEU A 36 -26.34 2.71 -24.87
CA LEU A 36 -26.42 2.78 -23.41
C LEU A 36 -25.80 1.54 -22.76
N TYR A 37 -26.05 0.34 -23.30
CA TYR A 37 -25.43 -0.91 -22.86
C TYR A 37 -23.91 -0.85 -23.07
N PHE A 38 -23.45 -0.36 -24.23
CA PHE A 38 -22.03 -0.20 -24.51
C PHE A 38 -21.41 0.88 -23.62
N TRP A 39 -22.11 1.99 -23.36
CA TRP A 39 -21.64 3.05 -22.48
C TRP A 39 -21.61 2.63 -21.01
N LEU A 40 -22.60 1.88 -20.53
CA LEU A 40 -22.62 1.36 -19.16
C LEU A 40 -21.61 0.24 -18.92
N ASN A 41 -21.32 -0.59 -19.93
CA ASN A 41 -20.37 -1.71 -19.77
C ASN A 41 -18.93 -1.39 -20.21
N TYR A 42 -18.75 -0.41 -21.10
CA TYR A 42 -17.46 -0.09 -21.71
C TYR A 42 -17.14 1.42 -21.74
N GLY A 43 -18.09 2.28 -21.40
CA GLY A 43 -17.82 3.70 -21.16
C GLY A 43 -17.12 3.82 -19.82
N GLY A 44 -15.78 3.91 -19.85
CA GLY A 44 -14.98 4.03 -18.64
C GLY A 44 -15.49 5.18 -17.76
N HIS A 45 -15.91 4.86 -16.54
CA HIS A 45 -16.17 5.86 -15.52
C HIS A 45 -14.81 6.41 -15.07
N GLN A 46 -14.62 7.74 -15.17
CA GLN A 46 -13.44 8.36 -14.59
C GLN A 46 -13.59 8.35 -13.07
N VAL A 47 -12.66 7.72 -12.38
CA VAL A 47 -12.57 7.85 -10.93
C VAL A 47 -12.01 9.24 -10.63
N VAL A 48 -12.84 10.08 -10.02
CA VAL A 48 -12.46 11.44 -9.59
C VAL A 48 -11.92 11.35 -8.17
N ILE A 49 -10.69 11.84 -7.98
CA ILE A 49 -10.08 11.95 -6.65
C ILE A 49 -10.52 13.31 -6.08
N PRO A 50 -11.27 13.35 -4.97
CA PRO A 50 -11.69 14.60 -4.36
C PRO A 50 -10.50 15.44 -3.90
N VAL A 51 -10.66 16.77 -4.04
CA VAL A 51 -9.69 17.74 -3.50
C VAL A 51 -9.80 17.77 -1.98
N ASP A 52 -11.02 17.71 -1.43
CA ASP A 52 -11.22 17.60 0.01
C ASP A 52 -10.70 16.25 0.53
N SER A 53 -9.72 16.32 1.44
CA SER A 53 -9.12 15.14 2.08
C SER A 53 -10.09 14.35 2.97
N PHE A 54 -11.21 14.96 3.41
CA PHE A 54 -12.26 14.28 4.15
C PHE A 54 -13.26 13.56 3.25
N GLU A 55 -13.34 13.92 1.97
CA GLU A 55 -14.28 13.31 1.04
C GLU A 55 -13.80 11.93 0.57
N TYR A 56 -14.73 10.97 0.60
CA TYR A 56 -14.51 9.63 0.09
C TYR A 56 -14.55 9.60 -1.43
N LEU A 57 -13.65 8.80 -2.03
CA LEU A 57 -13.70 8.50 -3.46
C LEU A 57 -14.96 7.68 -3.76
N GLN A 58 -15.70 8.12 -4.78
CA GLN A 58 -16.92 7.45 -5.25
C GLN A 58 -16.56 6.39 -6.29
N ASP A 59 -16.07 5.24 -5.82
CA ASP A 59 -15.75 4.07 -6.64
C ASP A 59 -16.24 2.80 -5.93
N GLY A 60 -17.13 2.05 -6.60
CA GLY A 60 -17.72 0.81 -6.09
C GLY A 60 -16.69 -0.28 -5.81
N SER A 61 -15.53 -0.25 -6.47
CA SER A 61 -14.44 -1.19 -6.24
C SER A 61 -13.64 -0.89 -4.95
N LEU A 62 -13.86 0.26 -4.31
CA LEU A 62 -13.16 0.69 -3.10
C LEU A 62 -14.03 0.62 -1.83
N THR A 63 -15.29 0.18 -1.95
CA THR A 63 -16.26 0.15 -0.83
C THR A 63 -15.79 -0.73 0.33
N ASP A 64 -15.04 -1.79 0.04
CA ASP A 64 -14.54 -2.70 1.07
C ASP A 64 -13.60 -2.00 2.06
N ILE A 65 -12.97 -0.88 1.69
CA ILE A 65 -12.13 -0.06 2.59
C ILE A 65 -12.95 0.57 3.72
N HIS A 66 -14.27 0.75 3.53
CA HIS A 66 -15.14 1.35 4.54
C HIS A 66 -15.47 0.40 5.69
N ASN A 67 -15.26 -0.90 5.50
CA ASN A 67 -15.53 -1.90 6.53
C ASN A 67 -14.61 -1.73 7.76
N SER A 68 -14.85 -2.51 8.81
CA SER A 68 -14.05 -2.45 10.04
C SER A 68 -12.64 -3.03 9.90
N THR A 69 -12.30 -3.66 8.79
CA THR A 69 -10.98 -4.26 8.52
C THR A 69 -10.23 -3.52 7.40
N LEU A 70 -10.71 -2.34 7.01
CA LEU A 70 -10.10 -1.48 5.99
C LEU A 70 -9.91 -2.21 4.64
N GLY A 71 -10.78 -3.16 4.31
CA GLY A 71 -10.69 -3.95 3.08
C GLY A 71 -9.74 -5.15 3.13
N PHE A 72 -9.06 -5.40 4.25
CA PHE A 72 -8.30 -6.62 4.49
C PHE A 72 -9.18 -7.70 5.13
N GLN A 73 -8.76 -8.96 5.10
CA GLN A 73 -9.50 -10.00 5.85
C GLN A 73 -9.32 -9.86 7.36
N LYS A 74 -8.11 -9.47 7.80
CA LYS A 74 -7.80 -9.22 9.21
C LYS A 74 -6.81 -8.08 9.39
N ILE A 75 -6.88 -7.44 10.55
CA ILE A 75 -5.87 -6.52 11.06
C ILE A 75 -5.26 -7.18 12.30
N LEU A 76 -3.97 -7.51 12.23
CA LEU A 76 -3.21 -8.18 13.28
C LEU A 76 -2.33 -7.16 14.01
N VAL A 77 -2.44 -7.09 15.33
CA VAL A 77 -1.64 -6.17 16.16
C VAL A 77 -0.58 -6.94 16.92
N LEU A 78 0.68 -6.59 16.72
CA LEU A 78 1.81 -7.15 17.46
C LEU A 78 1.91 -6.41 18.79
N ASN A 79 1.62 -7.11 19.89
CA ASN A 79 1.63 -6.52 21.22
C ASN A 79 2.21 -7.51 22.22
N LEU A 80 3.18 -7.08 23.01
CA LEU A 80 3.67 -7.89 24.12
C LEU A 80 2.54 -8.04 25.17
N PRO A 81 2.22 -9.26 25.64
CA PRO A 81 1.07 -9.47 26.53
C PRO A 81 1.09 -8.63 27.81
N PHE A 82 2.29 -8.26 28.30
CA PHE A 82 2.44 -7.42 29.49
C PHE A 82 2.29 -5.91 29.22
N ARG A 83 2.34 -5.48 27.95
CA ARG A 83 2.12 -4.08 27.53
C ARG A 83 0.63 -3.77 27.39
N SER A 84 -0.06 -3.92 28.53
CA SER A 84 -1.49 -3.60 28.68
C SER A 84 -1.78 -2.12 28.42
N ASP A 85 -0.86 -1.22 28.77
CA ASP A 85 -0.90 0.21 28.46
C ASP A 85 -1.05 0.48 26.95
N ARG A 86 -0.20 -0.16 26.12
CA ARG A 86 -0.27 -0.03 24.66
C ARG A 86 -1.52 -0.69 24.09
N ARG A 87 -1.91 -1.84 24.67
CA ARG A 87 -3.12 -2.57 24.27
C ARG A 87 -4.39 -1.76 24.52
N ASP A 88 -4.48 -1.08 25.65
CA ASP A 88 -5.61 -0.21 26.00
C ASP A 88 -5.70 0.98 25.04
N ALA A 89 -4.57 1.65 24.79
CA ALA A 89 -4.49 2.75 23.83
C ALA A 89 -4.87 2.32 22.40
N MET A 90 -4.38 1.17 21.93
CA MET A 90 -4.75 0.60 20.63
C MET A 90 -6.22 0.23 20.55
N THR A 91 -6.77 -0.40 21.60
CA THR A 91 -8.17 -0.81 21.65
C THR A 91 -9.09 0.40 21.56
N LEU A 92 -8.78 1.47 22.31
CA LEU A 92 -9.57 2.70 22.31
C LEU A 92 -9.45 3.44 20.97
N SER A 93 -8.24 3.59 20.43
CA SER A 93 -8.01 4.26 19.13
C SER A 93 -8.72 3.55 17.98
N ALA A 94 -8.73 2.22 18.00
CA ALA A 94 -9.44 1.42 17.00
C ALA A 94 -10.95 1.52 17.15
N ALA A 95 -11.47 1.51 18.39
CA ALA A 95 -12.89 1.68 18.65
C ALA A 95 -13.42 3.03 18.15
N THR A 96 -12.72 4.13 18.41
CA THR A 96 -13.10 5.47 17.93
C THR A 96 -13.03 5.59 16.41
N SER A 97 -12.20 4.77 15.76
CA SER A 97 -12.05 4.73 14.30
C SER A 97 -12.91 3.66 13.61
N ASN A 98 -13.73 2.91 14.35
CA ASN A 98 -14.45 1.72 13.89
C ASN A 98 -13.54 0.72 13.15
N ILE A 99 -12.42 0.37 13.77
CA ILE A 99 -11.43 -0.59 13.27
C ILE A 99 -11.43 -1.81 14.19
N LYS A 100 -11.51 -3.01 13.60
CA LYS A 100 -11.49 -4.28 14.31
C LYS A 100 -10.08 -4.85 14.30
N LEU A 101 -9.52 -5.04 15.49
CA LEU A 101 -8.18 -5.57 15.71
C LEU A 101 -8.22 -7.01 16.23
N GLU A 102 -7.21 -7.81 15.86
CA GLU A 102 -6.90 -9.11 16.46
C GLU A 102 -5.45 -9.08 16.96
N PHE A 103 -5.24 -9.32 18.25
CA PHE A 103 -3.91 -9.27 18.84
C PHE A 103 -3.14 -10.58 18.57
N VAL A 104 -1.86 -10.43 18.25
CA VAL A 104 -0.87 -11.50 18.18
C VAL A 104 0.12 -11.24 19.31
N ASP A 105 0.22 -12.22 20.22
CA ASP A 105 1.12 -12.12 21.36
C ASP A 105 2.57 -11.98 20.90
N GLY A 106 3.17 -10.86 21.32
CA GLY A 106 4.58 -10.57 21.13
C GLY A 106 5.48 -11.54 21.88
N VAL A 107 6.66 -11.75 21.34
CA VAL A 107 7.67 -12.67 21.89
C VAL A 107 8.88 -11.87 22.33
N THR A 108 9.29 -12.05 23.60
CA THR A 108 10.56 -11.49 24.08
C THR A 108 11.72 -12.35 23.60
N GLY A 109 12.82 -11.74 23.17
CA GLY A 109 13.92 -12.48 22.55
C GLY A 109 14.63 -13.48 23.47
N ASP A 110 14.57 -13.27 24.79
CA ASP A 110 15.08 -14.18 25.82
C ASP A 110 14.25 -15.46 25.98
N SER A 111 12.98 -15.44 25.60
CA SER A 111 12.09 -16.62 25.66
C SER A 111 12.32 -17.63 24.51
N ILE A 112 13.08 -17.24 23.48
CA ILE A 112 13.29 -18.05 22.28
C ILE A 112 14.40 -19.08 22.52
N ARG A 113 14.10 -20.36 22.32
CA ARG A 113 15.09 -21.44 22.41
C ARG A 113 16.08 -21.40 21.24
N ASN A 114 17.36 -21.71 21.50
CA ASN A 114 18.42 -21.74 20.48
C ASN A 114 18.09 -22.65 19.28
N SER A 115 17.34 -23.74 19.49
CA SER A 115 16.93 -24.64 18.40
C SER A 115 15.86 -24.07 17.47
N ALA A 116 15.28 -22.92 17.78
CA ALA A 116 14.24 -22.29 16.96
C ALA A 116 14.79 -21.29 15.92
N TYR A 117 16.09 -21.00 15.95
CA TYR A 117 16.69 -20.04 15.03
C TYR A 117 16.99 -20.68 13.67
N PRO A 118 16.54 -20.06 12.55
CA PRO A 118 17.08 -20.41 11.24
C PRO A 118 18.54 -19.90 11.14
N PRO A 119 19.29 -20.34 10.13
CA PRO A 119 20.63 -19.82 9.87
C PRO A 119 20.66 -18.28 9.74
N PRO A 120 21.83 -17.65 9.93
CA PRO A 120 23.05 -18.28 10.42
C PRO A 120 23.05 -18.33 11.97
N GLU A 121 23.94 -19.10 12.61
CA GLU A 121 23.93 -19.28 14.08
C GLU A 121 24.15 -17.97 14.85
N GLU A 122 24.77 -17.00 14.20
CA GLU A 122 25.06 -15.66 14.68
C GLU A 122 23.77 -14.91 15.08
N ASN A 123 22.61 -15.28 14.52
CA ASN A 123 21.31 -14.74 14.91
C ASN A 123 21.00 -14.90 16.40
N ILE A 124 21.55 -15.96 17.04
CA ILE A 124 21.37 -16.20 18.47
C ILE A 124 22.02 -15.09 19.31
N LYS A 125 23.06 -14.44 18.77
CA LYS A 125 23.84 -13.39 19.45
C LYS A 125 23.28 -11.98 19.22
N LEU A 126 22.29 -11.82 18.35
CA LEU A 126 21.61 -10.54 18.16
C LEU A 126 20.89 -10.11 19.46
N SER A 127 20.68 -8.80 19.61
CA SER A 127 20.05 -8.26 20.82
C SER A 127 18.66 -8.88 21.05
N VAL A 128 18.22 -8.92 22.31
CA VAL A 128 16.93 -9.51 22.69
C VAL A 128 15.76 -8.84 21.95
N GLY A 129 15.81 -7.53 21.73
CA GLY A 129 14.81 -6.80 20.95
C GLY A 129 14.76 -7.28 19.49
N ILE A 130 15.91 -7.40 18.83
CA ILE A 130 16.00 -7.89 17.44
C ILE A 130 15.39 -9.28 17.30
N ARG A 131 15.76 -10.20 18.20
CA ARG A 131 15.28 -11.59 18.16
C ARG A 131 13.78 -11.67 18.45
N GLY A 132 13.29 -10.88 19.40
CA GLY A 132 11.87 -10.79 19.75
C GLY A 132 11.01 -10.20 18.63
N SER A 133 11.46 -9.10 18.01
CA SER A 133 10.82 -8.49 16.84
C SER A 133 10.67 -9.50 15.71
N TRP A 134 11.76 -10.12 15.25
CA TRP A 134 11.72 -11.15 14.20
C TRP A 134 10.70 -12.24 14.50
N ARG A 135 10.75 -12.82 15.71
CA ARG A 135 9.88 -13.94 16.07
C ARG A 135 8.42 -13.54 16.10
N THR A 136 8.13 -12.33 16.60
CA THR A 136 6.78 -11.78 16.66
C THR A 136 6.19 -11.61 15.26
N HIS A 137 6.94 -11.00 14.32
CA HIS A 137 6.50 -10.90 12.92
C HIS A 137 6.33 -12.28 12.27
N MET A 138 7.25 -13.23 12.52
CA MET A 138 7.11 -14.59 11.98
C MET A 138 5.85 -15.30 12.50
N ASN A 139 5.42 -15.06 13.74
CA ASN A 139 4.17 -15.61 14.27
C ASN A 139 2.94 -15.02 13.56
N ALA A 140 2.93 -13.72 13.29
CA ALA A 140 1.87 -13.08 12.52
C ALA A 140 1.80 -13.61 11.07
N LEU A 141 2.95 -13.80 10.41
CA LEU A 141 3.00 -14.42 9.09
C LEU A 141 2.51 -15.88 9.11
N GLN A 142 2.87 -16.64 10.13
CA GLN A 142 2.35 -18.00 10.33
C GLN A 142 0.83 -17.99 10.48
N ARG A 143 0.24 -17.03 11.20
CA ARG A 143 -1.21 -16.86 11.33
C ARG A 143 -1.88 -16.67 9.97
N VAL A 144 -1.32 -15.81 9.11
CA VAL A 144 -1.81 -15.58 7.74
C VAL A 144 -1.85 -16.88 6.94
N VAL A 145 -0.77 -17.67 6.99
CA VAL A 145 -0.68 -18.94 6.25
C VAL A 145 -1.59 -20.02 6.84
N GLN A 146 -1.56 -20.22 8.16
CA GLN A 146 -2.32 -21.26 8.86
C GLN A 146 -3.83 -21.05 8.73
N GLN A 147 -4.29 -19.81 8.77
CA GLN A 147 -5.71 -19.48 8.60
C GLN A 147 -6.12 -19.31 7.15
N ASN A 148 -5.19 -19.53 6.19
CA ASN A 148 -5.44 -19.37 4.76
C ASN A 148 -6.02 -17.98 4.42
N LEU A 149 -5.52 -16.93 5.08
CA LEU A 149 -5.98 -15.57 4.82
C LEU A 149 -5.48 -15.13 3.44
N SER A 150 -6.30 -14.45 2.65
CA SER A 150 -5.90 -13.83 1.38
C SER A 150 -5.02 -12.61 1.62
N THR A 151 -5.39 -11.78 2.59
CA THR A 151 -4.67 -10.56 2.99
C THR A 151 -4.78 -10.32 4.50
N ALA A 152 -3.73 -9.77 5.09
CA ALA A 152 -3.79 -9.24 6.45
C ALA A 152 -2.94 -7.97 6.56
N LEU A 153 -3.45 -6.96 7.25
CA LEU A 153 -2.68 -5.80 7.68
C LEU A 153 -2.05 -6.12 9.04
N ILE A 154 -0.73 -6.09 9.13
CA ILE A 154 0.03 -6.32 10.37
C ILE A 154 0.52 -4.95 10.85
N ILE A 155 0.23 -4.63 12.11
CA ILE A 155 0.63 -3.36 12.73
C ILE A 155 1.30 -3.59 14.09
N GLU A 156 2.25 -2.72 14.45
CA GLU A 156 2.87 -2.68 15.77
C GLU A 156 1.97 -1.92 16.77
N ASP A 157 2.14 -2.13 18.07
CA ASP A 157 1.27 -1.55 19.12
C ASP A 157 1.57 -0.08 19.47
N ASP A 158 2.61 0.49 18.86
CA ASP A 158 2.96 1.91 18.86
C ASP A 158 2.67 2.60 17.53
N VAL A 159 1.84 2.00 16.67
CA VAL A 159 1.32 2.66 15.46
C VAL A 159 0.20 3.65 15.79
N ASP A 160 -0.02 4.60 14.88
CA ASP A 160 -1.16 5.50 14.85
C ASP A 160 -1.56 5.86 13.40
N TRP A 161 -2.73 6.47 13.22
CA TRP A 161 -3.27 6.89 11.93
C TRP A 161 -4.01 8.23 12.03
N ASP A 162 -4.13 8.91 10.89
CA ASP A 162 -4.96 10.12 10.78
C ASP A 162 -6.45 9.71 10.80
N VAL A 163 -7.34 10.56 11.32
CA VAL A 163 -8.80 10.33 11.26
C VAL A 163 -9.34 10.08 9.84
N ARG A 164 -8.60 10.53 8.81
CA ARG A 164 -8.85 10.31 7.38
C ARG A 164 -8.23 9.01 6.82
N VAL A 165 -7.90 8.03 7.67
CA VAL A 165 -7.21 6.78 7.25
C VAL A 165 -7.88 6.06 6.09
N ARG A 166 -9.21 6.04 6.01
CA ARG A 166 -9.94 5.36 4.91
C ARG A 166 -9.80 6.10 3.59
N GLN A 167 -9.87 7.43 3.61
CA GLN A 167 -9.69 8.31 2.45
C GLN A 167 -8.27 8.18 1.89
N ASN A 168 -7.28 8.08 2.78
CA ASN A 168 -5.88 7.85 2.41
C ASN A 168 -5.68 6.44 1.82
N LEU A 169 -6.31 5.42 2.40
CA LEU A 169 -6.27 4.05 1.88
C LEU A 169 -6.99 3.89 0.54
N GLN A 170 -8.06 4.65 0.26
CA GLN A 170 -8.69 4.65 -1.06
C GLN A 170 -7.73 5.15 -2.15
N ARG A 171 -6.96 6.20 -1.88
CA ARG A 171 -5.94 6.74 -2.80
C ARG A 171 -4.79 5.74 -2.99
N PHE A 172 -4.32 5.14 -1.89
CA PHE A 172 -3.33 4.07 -1.94
C PHE A 172 -3.84 2.85 -2.73
N ALA A 173 -5.11 2.48 -2.59
CA ALA A 173 -5.72 1.37 -3.31
C ALA A 173 -5.67 1.57 -4.83
N LEU A 174 -6.03 2.76 -5.32
CA LEU A 174 -5.88 3.12 -6.75
C LEU A 174 -4.44 2.97 -7.24
N ALA A 175 -3.48 3.47 -6.45
CA ALA A 175 -2.07 3.35 -6.78
C ALA A 175 -1.59 1.89 -6.76
N SER A 176 -2.02 1.12 -5.77
CA SER A 176 -1.58 -0.25 -5.55
C SER A 176 -1.99 -1.19 -6.68
N ARG A 177 -3.23 -1.04 -7.18
CA ARG A 177 -3.73 -1.76 -8.36
C ARG A 177 -2.87 -1.49 -9.57
N PHE A 178 -2.66 -0.21 -9.89
CA PHE A 178 -1.84 0.18 -11.03
C PHE A 178 -0.41 -0.37 -10.92
N LEU A 179 0.24 -0.19 -9.76
CA LEU A 179 1.66 -0.55 -9.57
C LEU A 179 1.93 -2.07 -9.47
N SER A 180 0.91 -2.87 -9.14
CA SER A 180 1.02 -4.33 -9.08
C SER A 180 0.60 -5.01 -10.39
N GLU A 181 -0.47 -4.53 -11.02
CA GLU A 181 -1.12 -5.22 -12.14
C GLU A 181 -0.67 -4.70 -13.52
N ASN A 182 -0.32 -3.41 -13.65
CA ASN A 182 0.10 -2.86 -14.94
C ASN A 182 1.46 -3.42 -15.35
N LYS A 183 1.53 -4.05 -16.53
CA LYS A 183 2.77 -4.60 -17.12
C LYS A 183 3.23 -3.85 -18.37
N ASP A 184 2.64 -2.70 -18.65
CA ASP A 184 2.96 -1.88 -19.81
C ASP A 184 4.32 -1.20 -19.65
N VAL A 185 4.96 -0.93 -20.79
CA VAL A 185 6.08 0.01 -20.86
C VAL A 185 5.49 1.41 -21.06
N LEU A 186 5.29 2.12 -19.95
CA LEU A 186 4.63 3.43 -19.89
C LEU A 186 5.31 4.47 -20.79
N SER A 187 6.65 4.43 -20.89
CA SER A 187 7.41 5.35 -21.76
C SER A 187 7.14 5.17 -23.25
N SER A 188 6.56 4.03 -23.65
CA SER A 188 6.21 3.73 -25.05
C SER A 188 4.75 4.05 -25.40
N SER A 189 3.92 4.33 -24.40
CA SER A 189 2.49 4.53 -24.58
C SER A 189 2.15 6.03 -24.64
N PRO A 190 1.44 6.50 -25.68
CA PRO A 190 1.02 7.91 -25.78
C PRO A 190 -0.05 8.29 -24.74
N GLN A 191 -0.61 7.32 -24.02
CA GLN A 191 -1.63 7.53 -23.00
C GLN A 191 -1.06 8.12 -21.70
N TYR A 192 0.19 7.77 -21.37
CA TYR A 192 0.82 8.19 -20.12
C TYR A 192 1.71 9.41 -20.36
N LYS A 193 1.34 10.54 -19.76
CA LYS A 193 2.13 11.77 -19.77
C LYS A 193 3.10 11.74 -18.59
N LEU A 194 4.30 11.23 -18.83
CA LEU A 194 5.34 11.11 -17.82
C LEU A 194 6.09 12.45 -17.64
N GLU A 195 6.30 12.84 -16.40
CA GLU A 195 7.17 13.96 -16.02
C GLU A 195 8.41 13.42 -15.32
N ASN A 196 9.60 13.93 -15.65
CA ASN A 196 10.84 13.54 -14.97
C ASN A 196 11.29 14.64 -14.01
N ARG A 197 11.73 14.23 -12.83
CA ARG A 197 12.31 15.11 -11.81
C ARG A 197 13.73 14.64 -11.46
N PRO A 198 14.67 15.53 -11.11
CA PRO A 198 15.95 15.10 -10.56
C PRO A 198 15.72 14.31 -9.26
N ASN A 199 16.45 13.22 -9.07
CA ASN A 199 16.43 12.49 -7.80
C ASN A 199 17.37 13.20 -6.79
N PRO A 200 16.88 13.72 -5.66
CA PRO A 200 17.71 14.34 -4.64
C PRO A 200 18.40 13.34 -3.71
N GLU A 201 18.10 12.04 -3.80
CA GLU A 201 18.81 11.02 -3.03
C GLU A 201 20.29 10.95 -3.41
N THR A 202 21.14 11.01 -2.38
CA THR A 202 22.57 10.73 -2.44
C THR A 202 22.88 9.52 -1.55
N PRO A 203 24.08 8.92 -1.64
CA PRO A 203 24.49 7.89 -0.68
C PRO A 203 24.32 8.32 0.78
N GLU A 204 24.48 9.61 1.09
CA GLU A 204 24.37 10.15 2.44
C GLU A 204 22.91 10.38 2.88
N THR A 205 22.04 10.83 1.97
CA THR A 205 20.64 11.17 2.26
C THR A 205 19.67 10.00 2.05
N GLY A 206 20.10 8.98 1.32
CA GLY A 206 19.32 7.77 1.06
C GLY A 206 19.21 6.87 2.29
N ILE A 207 18.36 5.85 2.17
CA ILE A 207 18.18 4.86 3.22
C ILE A 207 19.33 3.84 3.20
N HIS A 208 20.11 3.84 4.29
CA HIS A 208 21.31 3.02 4.52
C HIS A 208 21.01 1.53 4.81
N ILE A 209 20.01 0.94 4.16
CA ILE A 209 19.78 -0.52 4.23
C ILE A 209 20.18 -1.24 2.96
N LEU A 210 20.16 -0.58 1.81
CA LEU A 210 20.56 -1.15 0.53
C LEU A 210 21.98 -0.71 0.17
N THR A 211 22.65 -1.48 -0.69
CA THR A 211 23.89 -1.02 -1.33
C THR A 211 23.62 0.21 -2.20
N ASP A 212 24.55 1.14 -2.40
CA ASP A 212 24.30 2.36 -3.22
C ASP A 212 24.04 2.07 -4.72
N HIS A 213 24.10 0.81 -5.12
CA HIS A 213 23.80 0.38 -6.47
C HIS A 213 22.31 0.60 -6.81
N GLY A 214 22.07 1.09 -8.02
CA GLY A 214 20.72 1.23 -8.57
C GLY A 214 20.02 2.57 -8.28
N LEU A 215 20.69 3.53 -7.61
CA LEU A 215 20.17 4.90 -7.48
C LEU A 215 19.84 5.49 -8.86
N THR A 216 18.62 5.98 -9.00
CA THR A 216 18.14 6.60 -10.24
C THR A 216 18.55 8.07 -10.25
N THR A 217 18.93 8.61 -11.40
CA THR A 217 19.24 10.05 -11.53
C THR A 217 17.99 10.90 -11.80
N GLN A 218 16.92 10.25 -12.24
CA GLN A 218 15.65 10.87 -12.59
C GLN A 218 14.52 10.03 -11.98
N LEU A 219 13.51 10.72 -11.49
CA LEU A 219 12.28 10.17 -10.97
C LEU A 219 11.20 10.35 -12.03
N PRO A 220 10.82 9.29 -12.78
CA PRO A 220 9.69 9.35 -13.69
C PRO A 220 8.38 9.30 -12.90
N THR A 221 7.52 10.28 -13.14
CA THR A 221 6.32 10.53 -12.35
C THR A 221 5.07 10.60 -13.21
N LEU A 222 3.94 10.19 -12.64
CA LEU A 222 2.62 10.25 -13.26
C LEU A 222 1.57 10.64 -12.19
N PRO A 223 0.68 11.60 -12.44
CA PRO A 223 -0.38 11.92 -11.49
C PRO A 223 -1.30 10.71 -11.24
N LEU A 224 -1.67 10.45 -9.98
CA LEU A 224 -2.58 9.37 -9.60
C LEU A 224 -3.95 9.48 -10.31
N SER A 225 -4.40 10.72 -10.55
CA SER A 225 -5.62 10.99 -11.33
C SER A 225 -5.55 10.52 -12.78
N SER A 226 -4.35 10.32 -13.33
CA SER A 226 -4.16 9.88 -14.72
C SER A 226 -4.34 8.37 -14.87
N VAL A 227 -3.98 7.58 -13.85
CA VAL A 227 -4.19 6.12 -13.84
C VAL A 227 -5.62 5.73 -13.43
N SER A 228 -6.33 6.68 -12.83
CA SER A 228 -7.75 6.57 -12.43
C SER A 228 -8.73 6.75 -13.62
N LYS A 229 -8.23 7.25 -14.76
CA LYS A 229 -9.00 7.51 -15.99
C LYS A 229 -8.96 6.36 -16.98
N THR A 230 -7.97 5.49 -16.85
CA THR A 230 -7.81 4.34 -17.71
C THR A 230 -8.67 3.23 -17.18
N GLY A 231 -9.75 2.93 -17.90
CA GLY A 231 -10.41 1.64 -17.84
C GLY A 231 -9.43 0.55 -18.27
N LEU A 232 -8.43 0.27 -17.43
CA LEU A 232 -7.93 -1.09 -17.27
C LEU A 232 -9.20 -1.88 -17.09
N GLY A 233 -9.52 -2.69 -18.10
CA GLY A 233 -10.69 -3.51 -18.10
C GLY A 233 -10.62 -4.46 -16.92
N TYR A 234 -11.04 -3.97 -15.75
CA TYR A 234 -11.80 -4.74 -14.80
C TYR A 234 -13.08 -5.11 -15.55
N SER A 235 -12.90 -6.04 -16.50
CA SER A 235 -13.96 -6.90 -16.92
C SER A 235 -14.50 -7.43 -15.61
N HIS A 236 -15.77 -7.13 -15.35
CA HIS A 236 -16.59 -7.82 -14.36
C HIS A 236 -16.67 -9.32 -14.72
N HIS A 237 -15.55 -9.99 -14.99
CA HIS A 237 -15.44 -11.41 -14.87
C HIS A 237 -15.53 -11.70 -13.39
N GLN A 238 -16.78 -11.88 -12.98
CA GLN A 238 -17.22 -12.53 -11.76
C GLN A 238 -16.44 -13.86 -11.59
N THR A 239 -15.23 -13.80 -11.07
CA THR A 239 -14.54 -14.95 -10.47
C THR A 239 -14.89 -14.97 -8.98
N SER A 240 -16.16 -15.20 -8.67
CA SER A 240 -16.67 -15.67 -7.35
C SER A 240 -15.99 -15.17 -6.06
N GLY A 241 -15.52 -13.92 -6.01
CA GLY A 241 -14.94 -13.27 -4.85
C GLY A 241 -14.69 -11.79 -5.18
N SER A 242 -15.06 -10.88 -4.28
CA SER A 242 -14.74 -9.46 -4.44
C SER A 242 -13.20 -9.34 -4.50
N PRO A 243 -12.60 -8.84 -5.59
CA PRO A 243 -11.17 -8.62 -5.63
C PRO A 243 -10.79 -7.63 -4.53
N SER A 244 -9.68 -7.88 -3.85
CA SER A 244 -9.17 -7.00 -2.80
C SER A 244 -9.15 -5.55 -3.30
N PRO A 245 -9.55 -4.56 -2.48
CA PRO A 245 -9.54 -3.17 -2.91
C PRO A 245 -8.13 -2.69 -3.29
N TYR A 246 -7.09 -3.37 -2.81
CA TYR A 246 -5.68 -3.08 -3.09
C TYR A 246 -5.10 -3.86 -4.28
N GLY A 247 -5.95 -4.36 -5.18
CA GLY A 247 -5.56 -5.21 -6.31
C GLY A 247 -5.45 -6.69 -5.94
N ASP A 248 -5.23 -7.53 -6.95
CA ASP A 248 -5.14 -8.98 -6.81
C ASP A 248 -4.00 -9.36 -5.84
N PRO A 249 -4.30 -9.99 -4.68
CA PRO A 249 -3.27 -10.46 -3.74
C PRO A 249 -2.30 -11.48 -4.34
N ALA A 250 -2.61 -12.08 -5.49
CA ALA A 250 -1.68 -12.92 -6.23
C ALA A 250 -0.57 -12.13 -6.95
N GLU A 251 -0.76 -10.83 -7.19
CA GLU A 251 0.15 -9.96 -7.94
C GLU A 251 1.06 -9.09 -7.06
N TRP A 252 0.80 -8.98 -5.76
CA TRP A 252 1.66 -8.28 -4.80
C TRP A 252 2.04 -9.14 -3.59
N ASP A 253 3.16 -8.81 -2.94
CA ASP A 253 3.66 -9.50 -1.72
C ASP A 253 3.44 -8.66 -0.46
N ILE A 254 3.83 -7.38 -0.50
CA ILE A 254 3.73 -6.43 0.63
C ILE A 254 3.14 -5.09 0.17
N LEU A 255 2.26 -4.53 0.99
CA LEU A 255 1.83 -3.14 0.95
C LEU A 255 2.35 -2.45 2.22
N TRP A 256 3.44 -1.70 2.10
CA TRP A 256 4.13 -1.05 3.21
C TRP A 256 3.54 0.34 3.44
N VAL A 257 2.49 0.42 4.26
CA VAL A 257 1.69 1.64 4.45
C VAL A 257 2.07 2.42 5.71
N GLY A 258 2.94 1.86 6.56
CA GLY A 258 3.54 2.50 7.70
C GLY A 258 5.01 2.15 7.85
N HIS A 259 5.84 3.18 7.85
CA HIS A 259 7.30 3.09 7.89
C HIS A 259 7.86 4.37 8.51
N CYS A 260 9.13 4.37 8.91
CA CYS A 260 9.81 5.60 9.31
C CYS A 260 10.38 6.34 8.09
N GLY A 261 10.83 5.59 7.07
CA GLY A 261 11.34 6.13 5.81
C GLY A 261 11.33 5.10 4.69
N ALA A 262 11.21 5.55 3.43
CA ALA A 262 11.37 4.72 2.24
C ALA A 262 12.27 5.41 1.20
N GLY A 263 13.09 4.64 0.48
CA GLY A 263 13.88 5.17 -0.63
C GLY A 263 13.06 5.21 -1.92
N PHE A 264 13.40 6.11 -2.84
CA PHE A 264 12.76 6.14 -4.16
C PHE A 264 13.06 4.87 -4.97
N PRO A 265 12.22 4.52 -5.96
CA PRO A 265 12.42 3.34 -6.76
C PRO A 265 13.80 3.30 -7.41
N ARG A 266 14.47 2.16 -7.26
CA ARG A 266 15.77 1.86 -7.88
C ARG A 266 15.59 1.04 -9.15
N TYR A 267 16.56 1.13 -10.06
CA TYR A 267 16.58 0.29 -11.25
C TYR A 267 16.78 -1.19 -10.85
N SER A 268 16.04 -2.08 -11.51
CA SER A 268 16.34 -3.50 -11.50
C SER A 268 17.26 -3.84 -12.67
N ASP A 269 18.21 -4.74 -12.45
CA ASP A 269 19.05 -5.31 -13.51
C ASP A 269 18.25 -6.13 -14.55
N ASP A 270 17.01 -6.50 -14.21
CA ASP A 270 16.13 -7.31 -15.08
C ASP A 270 15.47 -6.50 -16.21
N HIS A 271 15.49 -5.16 -16.14
CA HIS A 271 14.89 -4.27 -17.14
C HIS A 271 15.93 -3.41 -17.85
N LYS A 272 15.65 -3.00 -19.10
CA LYS A 272 16.47 -1.98 -19.77
C LYS A 272 16.37 -0.69 -18.96
N LYS A 273 17.50 -0.05 -18.66
CA LYS A 273 17.55 1.23 -17.90
C LYS A 273 16.70 2.36 -18.49
N SER A 274 16.29 2.26 -19.76
CA SER A 274 15.44 3.25 -20.45
C SER A 274 13.94 3.07 -20.26
N ASP A 275 13.48 1.90 -19.83
CA ASP A 275 12.06 1.56 -19.86
C ASP A 275 11.41 2.05 -18.55
N ILE A 276 10.34 2.84 -18.67
CA ILE A 276 9.52 3.27 -17.54
C ILE A 276 8.32 2.33 -17.47
N THR A 277 8.15 1.66 -16.33
CA THR A 277 7.13 0.64 -16.06
C THR A 277 6.56 0.87 -14.66
N ALA A 278 5.59 0.06 -14.24
CA ALA A 278 5.13 0.01 -12.85
C ALA A 278 6.26 -0.28 -11.83
N ALA A 279 7.41 -0.81 -12.27
CA ALA A 279 8.54 -1.12 -11.40
C ALA A 279 9.31 0.13 -10.91
N ASN A 280 9.29 1.22 -11.68
CA ASN A 280 10.13 2.41 -11.43
C ASN A 280 9.38 3.76 -11.57
N VAL A 281 8.12 3.77 -11.98
CA VAL A 281 7.29 4.98 -11.97
C VAL A 281 6.86 5.35 -10.55
N ILE A 282 6.76 6.65 -10.28
CA ILE A 282 6.15 7.19 -9.08
C ILE A 282 4.79 7.78 -9.42
N LEU A 283 3.75 7.34 -8.72
CA LEU A 283 2.43 7.97 -8.79
C LEU A 283 2.36 9.13 -7.79
N THR A 284 1.93 10.30 -8.24
CA THR A 284 1.90 11.52 -7.43
C THR A 284 0.47 11.97 -7.12
N GLN A 285 0.24 12.38 -5.88
CA GLN A 285 -0.96 13.09 -5.46
C GLN A 285 -0.55 14.41 -4.84
N SER A 286 -0.70 15.48 -5.61
CA SER A 286 -0.49 16.85 -5.13
C SER A 286 -1.67 17.34 -4.30
N ASN A 287 -1.42 18.35 -3.45
CA ASN A 287 -2.43 19.01 -2.61
C ASN A 287 -3.15 18.03 -1.68
N ASP A 288 -2.41 17.11 -1.07
CA ASP A 288 -2.91 16.21 -0.04
C ASP A 288 -2.78 16.89 1.34
N ASP A 289 -3.89 17.44 1.84
CA ASP A 289 -3.96 18.09 3.16
C ASP A 289 -3.72 17.13 4.34
N THR A 290 -3.49 15.84 4.10
CA THR A 290 -3.04 14.89 5.13
C THR A 290 -1.52 14.79 5.22
N VAL A 291 -0.79 15.37 4.27
CA VAL A 291 0.67 15.38 4.22
C VAL A 291 1.19 16.71 4.80
N PRO A 292 2.12 16.69 5.77
CA PRO A 292 2.76 17.92 6.25
C PRO A 292 3.61 18.61 5.19
N VAL A 293 3.94 19.88 5.41
CA VAL A 293 4.94 20.61 4.63
C VAL A 293 6.35 20.00 4.78
N GLY A 294 7.20 20.22 3.78
CA GLY A 294 8.53 19.61 3.67
C GLY A 294 9.44 19.77 4.90
N LYS A 295 9.35 20.88 5.63
CA LYS A 295 10.13 21.14 6.86
C LYS A 295 9.89 20.10 7.97
N HIS A 296 8.76 19.40 7.92
CA HIS A 296 8.36 18.37 8.88
C HIS A 296 8.72 16.95 8.42
N LEU A 297 9.17 16.75 7.18
CA LEU A 297 9.45 15.43 6.60
C LEU A 297 10.88 14.97 6.90
N LYS A 298 11.03 13.87 7.68
CA LYS A 298 12.33 13.35 8.15
C LYS A 298 12.34 11.81 8.21
N ALA A 299 12.85 11.17 7.16
CA ALA A 299 12.84 9.71 6.95
C ALA A 299 13.33 8.84 8.13
N HIS A 300 14.09 9.39 9.09
CA HIS A 300 14.45 8.69 10.31
C HIS A 300 14.67 9.67 11.47
N PRO A 301 14.33 9.34 12.74
CA PRO A 301 14.65 10.19 13.89
C PRO A 301 16.15 10.50 14.07
N PHE A 302 17.03 9.68 13.47
CA PHE A 302 18.49 9.89 13.49
C PHE A 302 19.04 10.58 12.24
N GLN A 303 18.20 10.79 11.23
CA GLN A 303 18.61 11.49 10.04
C GLN A 303 18.57 12.99 10.33
N GLY A 304 19.75 13.61 10.36
CA GLY A 304 19.90 15.05 10.61
C GLY A 304 19.42 15.93 9.46
N VAL A 305 19.08 15.33 8.32
CA VAL A 305 18.61 16.00 7.11
C VAL A 305 17.14 15.68 6.85
N LEU A 306 16.48 16.53 6.06
CA LEU A 306 15.12 16.27 5.61
C LEU A 306 15.05 15.03 4.73
N ASP A 307 13.87 14.43 4.70
CA ASP A 307 13.55 13.37 3.75
C ASP A 307 13.75 13.88 2.30
N PRO A 308 14.46 13.15 1.43
CA PRO A 308 14.60 13.51 0.00
C PRO A 308 13.27 13.81 -0.71
N LEU A 309 12.16 13.28 -0.20
CA LEU A 309 10.81 13.62 -0.64
C LEU A 309 10.51 15.13 -0.57
N ALA A 310 10.98 15.81 0.48
CA ALA A 310 10.74 17.24 0.70
C ALA A 310 11.37 18.12 -0.39
N ASP A 311 12.50 17.67 -0.97
CA ASP A 311 13.19 18.38 -2.05
C ASP A 311 12.66 17.98 -3.43
N ALA A 312 12.23 16.73 -3.60
CA ALA A 312 11.76 16.21 -4.89
C ALA A 312 10.39 16.77 -5.31
N TYR A 313 9.51 17.07 -4.35
CA TYR A 313 8.12 17.43 -4.61
C TYR A 313 7.65 18.68 -3.84
N PRO A 314 6.65 19.41 -4.38
CA PRO A 314 6.03 20.51 -3.64
C PRO A 314 5.44 20.05 -2.30
N PRO A 315 5.24 20.99 -1.34
CA PRO A 315 4.54 20.69 -0.10
C PRO A 315 3.18 20.03 -0.33
N HIS A 316 2.71 19.25 0.64
CA HIS A 316 1.45 18.50 0.55
C HIS A 316 1.40 17.53 -0.64
N THR A 317 2.53 16.90 -0.98
CA THR A 317 2.55 15.85 -2.02
C THR A 317 2.73 14.48 -1.39
N ARG A 318 1.79 13.58 -1.66
CA ARG A 318 1.95 12.14 -1.39
C ARG A 318 2.41 11.43 -2.65
N VAL A 319 3.35 10.51 -2.50
CA VAL A 319 3.80 9.64 -3.58
C VAL A 319 3.50 8.17 -3.29
N PHE A 320 3.34 7.38 -4.34
CA PHE A 320 3.12 5.93 -4.28
C PHE A 320 4.01 5.25 -5.30
N HIS A 321 4.74 4.21 -4.89
CA HIS A 321 5.69 3.55 -5.78
C HIS A 321 6.10 2.17 -5.26
N ARG A 322 6.93 1.48 -6.04
CA ARG A 322 7.61 0.26 -5.61
C ARG A 322 8.62 0.54 -4.51
N ALA A 323 8.63 -0.27 -3.46
CA ALA A 323 9.59 -0.20 -2.36
C ALA A 323 10.97 -0.77 -2.73
N SER A 324 11.41 -0.60 -3.99
CA SER A 324 12.71 -1.10 -4.48
C SER A 324 13.88 -0.25 -3.99
N GLY A 325 13.64 0.96 -3.50
CA GLY A 325 14.61 1.79 -2.79
C GLY A 325 14.86 1.40 -1.34
N GLY A 326 14.18 0.35 -0.86
CA GLY A 326 14.22 -0.06 0.54
C GLY A 326 13.21 0.73 1.39
N THR A 327 12.82 0.13 2.52
CA THR A 327 11.90 0.74 3.49
C THR A 327 12.29 0.28 4.89
N LEU A 328 12.21 1.18 5.86
CA LEU A 328 12.60 0.97 7.25
C LEU A 328 11.40 1.08 8.20
N CYS A 329 11.46 0.39 9.33
CA CYS A 329 10.36 0.21 10.28
C CYS A 329 9.16 -0.57 9.72
N THR A 330 8.63 -1.50 10.53
CA THR A 330 7.51 -2.39 10.17
C THR A 330 6.22 -2.08 10.90
N ILE A 331 6.05 -0.83 11.35
CA ILE A 331 4.92 -0.35 12.14
C ILE A 331 3.55 -0.64 11.49
N ALA A 332 3.47 -0.68 10.16
CA ALA A 332 2.27 -1.08 9.44
C ALA A 332 2.58 -1.61 8.03
N TYR A 333 2.31 -2.89 7.77
CA TYR A 333 2.38 -3.46 6.44
C TYR A 333 1.29 -4.50 6.22
N ALA A 334 0.65 -4.47 5.05
CA ALA A 334 -0.21 -5.56 4.64
C ALA A 334 0.59 -6.60 3.87
N VAL A 335 0.21 -7.86 4.02
CA VAL A 335 0.83 -9.00 3.36
C VAL A 335 -0.24 -9.85 2.68
N SER A 336 0.04 -10.28 1.45
CA SER A 336 -0.79 -11.25 0.77
C SER A 336 -0.45 -12.66 1.26
N GLN A 337 -1.33 -13.63 1.02
CA GLN A 337 -1.00 -15.03 1.33
C GLN A 337 0.30 -15.48 0.66
N ARG A 338 0.50 -15.08 -0.61
CA ARG A 338 1.71 -15.34 -1.39
C ARG A 338 2.92 -14.70 -0.71
N GLY A 339 2.81 -13.42 -0.33
CA GLY A 339 3.85 -12.69 0.38
C GLY A 339 4.23 -13.36 1.69
N ALA A 340 3.24 -13.74 2.52
CA ALA A 340 3.48 -14.36 3.82
C ALA A 340 4.26 -15.68 3.70
N ARG A 341 3.92 -16.51 2.71
CA ARG A 341 4.65 -17.76 2.43
C ARG A 341 6.09 -17.50 2.01
N ARG A 342 6.34 -16.47 1.20
CA ARG A 342 7.68 -16.11 0.72
C ARG A 342 8.54 -15.51 1.83
N LEU A 343 7.96 -14.67 2.69
CA LEU A 343 8.61 -14.10 3.86
C LEU A 343 8.95 -15.17 4.89
N LEU A 344 8.03 -16.10 5.18
CA LEU A 344 8.31 -17.26 6.05
C LEU A 344 9.42 -18.15 5.48
N HIS A 345 9.40 -18.39 4.17
CA HIS A 345 10.47 -19.14 3.53
C HIS A 345 11.82 -18.41 3.60
N GLN A 346 11.83 -17.08 3.44
CA GLN A 346 13.04 -16.30 3.57
C GLN A 346 13.52 -16.25 5.03
N PHE A 347 12.73 -15.70 5.94
CA PHE A 347 13.16 -15.34 7.28
C PHE A 347 12.91 -16.42 8.34
N GLY A 348 12.16 -17.47 8.01
CA GLY A 348 11.91 -18.62 8.90
C GLY A 348 12.61 -19.90 8.49
N ILE A 349 13.13 -20.01 7.25
CA ILE A 349 13.77 -21.23 6.74
C ILE A 349 15.16 -20.94 6.18
N LYS A 350 15.29 -20.02 5.22
CA LYS A 350 16.60 -19.69 4.64
C LYS A 350 17.51 -18.97 5.62
N GLY A 351 16.97 -17.95 6.27
CA GLY A 351 17.67 -17.13 7.24
C GLY A 351 17.67 -15.64 6.95
N TRP A 352 18.28 -14.90 7.87
CA TRP A 352 18.38 -13.44 7.97
C TRP A 352 19.59 -13.08 8.83
N ASN A 353 20.09 -11.85 8.76
CA ASN A 353 21.24 -11.43 9.55
C ASN A 353 21.26 -9.91 9.78
N GLY A 354 20.34 -9.41 10.59
CA GLY A 354 20.20 -7.97 10.79
C GLY A 354 19.03 -7.64 11.72
N ILE A 355 18.49 -6.43 11.60
CA ILE A 355 17.22 -6.05 12.22
C ILE A 355 16.07 -6.38 11.25
N PHE A 356 14.96 -6.93 11.75
CA PHE A 356 13.93 -7.55 10.91
C PHE A 356 13.35 -6.61 9.83
N ASP A 357 13.11 -5.36 10.19
CA ASP A 357 12.60 -4.32 9.30
C ASP A 357 13.58 -4.00 8.16
N SER A 358 14.87 -3.82 8.47
CA SER A 358 15.92 -3.62 7.45
C SER A 358 16.06 -4.82 6.53
N GLU A 359 15.97 -6.04 7.08
CA GLU A 359 16.02 -7.28 6.28
C GLU A 359 14.81 -7.40 5.35
N MET A 360 13.62 -7.04 5.80
CA MET A 360 12.42 -7.01 4.96
C MET A 360 12.51 -5.90 3.90
N GLY A 361 13.09 -4.74 4.24
CA GLY A 361 13.35 -3.64 3.31
C GLY A 361 14.34 -4.04 2.22
N ARG A 362 15.45 -4.70 2.59
CA ARG A 362 16.41 -5.33 1.65
C ARG A 362 15.73 -6.33 0.73
N TRP A 363 14.90 -7.19 1.32
CA TRP A 363 14.17 -8.18 0.56
C TRP A 363 13.27 -7.54 -0.50
N CYS A 364 12.54 -6.48 -0.15
CA CYS A 364 11.75 -5.69 -1.09
C CYS A 364 12.61 -4.96 -2.14
N GLY A 365 13.80 -4.51 -1.76
CA GLY A 365 14.83 -3.96 -2.66
C GLY A 365 15.45 -4.97 -3.65
N GLY A 366 15.15 -6.25 -3.50
CA GLY A 366 15.72 -7.31 -4.35
C GLY A 366 17.11 -7.81 -3.92
N GLU A 367 17.57 -7.36 -2.76
CA GLU A 367 18.77 -7.86 -2.07
C GLU A 367 18.37 -9.02 -1.14
N ASP A 368 19.21 -10.05 -1.06
CA ASP A 368 19.05 -11.13 -0.10
C ASP A 368 19.94 -10.84 1.13
N PRO A 369 19.56 -11.31 2.34
CA PRO A 369 20.37 -11.18 3.54
C PRO A 369 21.82 -11.64 3.32
N ASP A 370 22.80 -10.89 3.83
CA ASP A 370 24.17 -11.38 3.91
C ASP A 370 24.27 -12.40 5.06
N MET A 371 24.32 -13.68 4.70
CA MET A 371 24.35 -14.79 5.64
C MET A 371 25.74 -15.00 6.29
N GLY A 372 26.71 -14.12 6.00
CA GLY A 372 28.07 -14.18 6.54
C GLY A 372 28.95 -15.25 5.87
N ALA A 373 30.24 -15.25 6.22
CA ALA A 373 31.23 -16.16 5.64
C ALA A 373 31.07 -17.63 6.06
N SER A 374 30.34 -17.89 7.15
CA SER A 374 30.03 -19.21 7.73
C SER A 374 28.87 -19.92 7.04
N ALA A 375 28.06 -19.21 6.25
CA ALA A 375 27.02 -19.82 5.43
C ALA A 375 27.68 -20.63 4.31
N GLU A 376 27.45 -21.96 4.29
CA GLU A 376 27.99 -22.84 3.25
C GLU A 376 27.82 -22.19 1.88
N PRO A 377 28.90 -22.00 1.10
CA PRO A 377 28.77 -21.48 -0.23
C PRO A 377 27.93 -22.49 -1.00
N LYS A 378 26.69 -22.11 -1.34
CA LYS A 378 25.94 -22.82 -2.39
C LYS A 378 26.91 -22.95 -3.55
N LYS A 379 27.25 -24.20 -3.93
CA LYS A 379 28.14 -24.51 -5.06
C LYS A 379 27.89 -23.47 -6.14
N LYS A 380 28.84 -22.55 -6.33
CA LYS A 380 28.79 -21.61 -7.44
C LYS A 380 28.62 -22.47 -8.68
N PRO A 381 27.62 -22.24 -9.55
CA PRO A 381 27.73 -22.74 -10.91
C PRO A 381 29.09 -22.23 -11.41
N ALA A 382 29.93 -23.14 -11.90
CA ALA A 382 31.29 -22.82 -12.29
C ALA A 382 31.30 -21.57 -13.20
N HIS A 383 32.21 -20.65 -12.90
CA HIS A 383 32.38 -19.32 -13.50
C HIS A 383 31.35 -18.25 -13.16
N GLN A 384 31.51 -17.61 -12.00
CA GLN A 384 31.32 -16.16 -11.89
C GLN A 384 32.54 -15.56 -11.17
N SER A 385 33.38 -14.89 -11.96
CA SER A 385 34.46 -14.02 -11.51
C SER A 385 33.90 -12.82 -10.71
N PRO A 386 34.71 -12.10 -9.91
CA PRO A 386 34.23 -11.04 -9.01
C PRO A 386 33.79 -9.74 -9.72
N LEU A 387 33.68 -9.75 -11.03
CA LEU A 387 33.45 -8.57 -11.88
C LEU A 387 32.64 -9.02 -13.10
N GLY A 388 31.55 -8.32 -13.38
CA GLY A 388 30.90 -8.38 -14.69
C GLY A 388 29.43 -8.78 -14.65
N GLY A 389 28.60 -7.93 -15.25
CA GLY A 389 27.20 -8.20 -15.55
C GLY A 389 27.02 -9.54 -16.24
N GLY A 390 26.46 -10.50 -15.51
CA GLY A 390 26.05 -11.80 -16.01
C GLY A 390 24.55 -11.94 -15.82
N LYS A 391 23.80 -11.91 -16.93
CA LYS A 391 22.38 -12.24 -17.02
C LYS A 391 22.14 -13.69 -16.58
N GLY A 392 22.09 -13.94 -15.27
CA GLY A 392 21.49 -15.14 -14.71
C GLY A 392 20.00 -14.90 -14.53
N LYS A 393 19.15 -15.54 -15.34
CA LYS A 393 17.70 -15.55 -15.11
C LYS A 393 17.43 -16.01 -13.67
N ARG A 394 17.10 -15.09 -12.77
CA ARG A 394 16.52 -15.41 -11.46
C ARG A 394 15.17 -16.08 -11.76
N ASN A 395 15.12 -17.41 -11.66
CA ASN A 395 13.97 -18.24 -12.04
C ASN A 395 12.80 -18.14 -11.05
N GLY A 396 12.68 -17.02 -10.32
CA GLY A 396 11.68 -16.78 -9.29
C GLY A 396 10.78 -15.62 -9.67
N ARG A 397 9.49 -15.72 -9.31
CA ARG A 397 8.50 -14.65 -9.50
C ARG A 397 8.99 -13.36 -8.82
N GLU A 398 8.81 -12.21 -9.48
CA GLU A 398 9.23 -10.88 -8.99
C GLU A 398 8.73 -10.62 -7.54
N ARG A 399 9.51 -9.89 -6.75
CA ARG A 399 9.08 -9.38 -5.43
C ARG A 399 8.33 -8.08 -5.67
N VAL A 400 7.08 -8.01 -5.25
CA VAL A 400 6.22 -6.86 -5.47
C VAL A 400 5.87 -6.27 -4.12
N CYS A 401 6.67 -5.29 -3.71
CA CYS A 401 6.43 -4.48 -2.52
C CYS A 401 6.07 -3.05 -2.95
N LEU A 402 4.96 -2.54 -2.43
CA LEU A 402 4.48 -1.18 -2.71
C LEU A 402 4.55 -0.34 -1.44
N THR A 403 4.83 0.95 -1.57
CA THR A 403 4.88 1.88 -0.44
C THR A 403 4.28 3.24 -0.82
N THR A 404 4.10 4.09 0.18
CA THR A 404 3.66 5.48 0.04
C THR A 404 4.47 6.39 0.92
N GLN A 405 4.84 7.57 0.41
CA GLN A 405 5.58 8.56 1.17
C GLN A 405 4.88 9.93 1.17
N PRO A 406 4.73 10.59 2.33
CA PRO A 406 4.94 10.06 3.68
C PRO A 406 4.00 8.85 3.96
N PRO A 407 4.19 8.11 5.06
CA PRO A 407 3.37 6.94 5.35
C PRO A 407 1.91 7.31 5.68
N ILE A 408 1.00 6.33 5.62
CA ILE A 408 -0.42 6.47 6.03
C ILE A 408 -0.58 6.16 7.52
N PHE A 409 0.20 5.20 8.01
CA PHE A 409 0.31 4.84 9.41
C PHE A 409 1.67 5.29 9.92
N ALA A 410 1.74 5.93 11.07
CA ALA A 410 2.99 6.47 11.58
C ALA A 410 3.28 6.00 12.99
N HIS A 411 4.55 6.11 13.38
CA HIS A 411 4.99 5.76 14.71
C HIS A 411 4.47 6.82 15.70
N HIS A 412 3.85 6.35 16.77
CA HIS A 412 3.50 7.14 17.94
C HIS A 412 4.56 6.98 19.01
N HIS A 413 5.00 8.08 19.58
CA HIS A 413 5.96 8.13 20.66
C HIS A 413 5.24 8.58 21.93
N PRO A 414 5.04 7.68 22.93
CA PRO A 414 4.47 8.07 24.21
C PRO A 414 5.48 8.87 25.05
N MET A 415 5.00 9.60 26.06
CA MET A 415 5.86 10.23 27.08
C MET A 415 6.74 9.15 27.73
N ASP A 416 8.05 9.37 27.77
CA ASP A 416 9.05 8.44 28.33
C ASP A 416 9.00 7.00 27.77
N GLY A 417 8.46 6.84 26.55
CA GLY A 417 8.22 5.55 25.95
C GLY A 417 9.45 4.93 25.29
N GLU A 418 10.04 3.91 25.92
CA GLU A 418 10.98 3.01 25.24
C GLU A 418 10.24 1.88 24.49
N SER A 419 10.81 1.42 23.37
CA SER A 419 10.34 0.19 22.70
C SER A 419 10.99 -1.05 23.32
N ASP A 420 10.18 -1.94 23.90
CA ASP A 420 10.63 -3.19 24.52
C ASP A 420 11.06 -4.26 23.51
N ILE A 421 10.76 -4.06 22.23
CA ILE A 421 11.15 -4.95 21.12
C ILE A 421 12.09 -4.27 20.11
N GLY A 422 12.61 -3.08 20.46
CA GLY A 422 13.51 -2.31 19.61
C GLY A 422 14.90 -2.92 19.54
N GLY A 423 15.38 -3.17 18.32
CA GLY A 423 16.75 -3.60 18.10
C GLY A 423 17.79 -2.50 18.30
N LEU A 424 17.46 -1.27 17.87
CA LEU A 424 18.35 -0.09 17.91
C LEU A 424 17.62 1.27 17.95
N GLY A 425 16.27 1.32 17.98
CA GLY A 425 15.51 2.57 17.73
C GLY A 425 14.48 2.97 18.79
N GLY A 426 14.29 2.17 19.84
CA GLY A 426 13.19 2.33 20.80
C GLY A 426 13.37 3.44 21.83
N GLY A 427 14.60 3.78 22.21
CA GLY A 427 14.88 4.58 23.41
C GLY A 427 15.18 6.06 23.17
N TYR A 428 14.85 6.62 22.00
CA TYR A 428 15.36 7.94 21.60
C TYR A 428 14.26 8.98 21.29
N ALA A 429 13.00 8.59 21.35
CA ALA A 429 11.90 9.54 21.22
C ALA A 429 11.78 10.36 22.52
N THR A 430 12.29 11.58 22.48
CA THR A 430 12.27 12.51 23.64
C THR A 430 11.00 13.36 23.69
N ARG A 431 10.08 13.17 22.73
CA ARG A 431 8.87 13.98 22.58
C ARG A 431 7.65 13.08 22.43
N TYR A 432 6.58 13.48 23.11
CA TYR A 432 5.25 12.93 22.92
C TYR A 432 4.70 13.42 21.57
N GLU A 433 4.71 12.56 20.55
CA GLU A 433 4.31 12.93 19.19
C GLU A 433 3.86 11.72 18.37
N THR A 434 3.02 11.97 17.36
CA THR A 434 2.82 11.04 16.25
C THR A 434 3.41 11.67 14.99
N LYS A 435 4.33 10.97 14.32
CA LYS A 435 5.01 11.51 13.14
C LYS A 435 4.06 11.70 11.97
N TYR A 436 4.19 12.80 11.25
CA TYR A 436 3.53 13.11 9.97
C TYR A 436 2.00 13.20 9.94
N LEU A 437 1.29 12.65 10.93
CA LEU A 437 -0.16 12.61 10.92
C LEU A 437 -0.71 13.93 11.46
N ARG A 438 -1.30 14.73 10.58
CA ARG A 438 -1.85 16.05 10.92
C ARG A 438 -2.98 15.94 11.93
N TYR A 439 -3.95 15.05 11.73
CA TYR A 439 -5.01 14.77 12.70
C TYR A 439 -4.88 13.35 13.25
N SER A 440 -3.82 13.12 14.01
CA SER A 440 -3.53 11.85 14.67
C SER A 440 -4.68 11.45 15.61
N VAL A 441 -5.11 10.19 15.51
CA VAL A 441 -6.14 9.65 16.41
C VAL A 441 -5.62 9.55 17.83
N ARG A 442 -4.40 9.06 18.07
CA ARG A 442 -3.86 8.98 19.43
C ARG A 442 -3.66 10.34 20.08
N MET A 443 -3.13 11.32 19.36
CA MET A 443 -2.88 12.67 19.90
C MET A 443 -4.19 13.43 20.13
N ASN A 444 -5.26 13.13 19.39
CA ASN A 444 -6.59 13.69 19.61
C ASN A 444 -7.52 12.78 20.43
N LEU A 445 -7.03 11.69 21.02
CA LEU A 445 -7.90 10.62 21.53
C LEU A 445 -8.84 11.11 22.63
N GLU A 446 -8.34 11.96 23.53
CA GLU A 446 -9.14 12.57 24.59
C GLU A 446 -10.30 13.40 24.03
N LYS A 447 -10.04 14.27 23.05
CA LYS A 447 -11.04 15.10 22.37
C LYS A 447 -12.10 14.24 21.69
N ILE A 448 -11.65 13.20 20.97
CA ILE A 448 -12.54 12.27 20.26
C ILE A 448 -13.46 11.53 21.23
N VAL A 449 -12.92 11.03 22.35
CA VAL A 449 -13.72 10.32 23.38
C VAL A 449 -14.72 11.24 24.06
N ARG A 450 -14.38 12.53 24.23
CA ARG A 450 -15.29 13.55 24.76
C ARG A 450 -16.33 14.02 23.74
N GLY A 451 -16.24 13.62 22.48
CA GLY A 451 -17.13 14.04 21.41
C GLY A 451 -16.88 15.48 20.93
N GLU A 452 -15.69 16.00 21.17
CA GLU A 452 -15.27 17.32 20.67
C GLU A 452 -15.08 17.25 19.15
N LYS A 453 -15.51 18.31 18.44
CA LYS A 453 -15.44 18.37 16.98
C LYS A 453 -14.13 18.95 16.45
N GLU A 454 -13.51 19.82 17.24
CA GLU A 454 -12.29 20.52 16.85
C GLU A 454 -11.07 19.68 17.22
N LEU A 455 -10.49 19.04 16.21
CA LEU A 455 -9.25 18.29 16.34
C LEU A 455 -8.06 19.25 16.24
N GLU A 456 -7.00 18.93 16.97
CA GLU A 456 -5.72 19.61 16.88
C GLU A 456 -4.92 19.07 15.70
N ASP A 457 -4.35 19.98 14.90
CA ASP A 457 -3.37 19.66 13.88
C ASP A 457 -1.98 19.56 14.52
N GLN A 458 -1.36 18.37 14.48
CA GLN A 458 -0.03 18.12 15.04
C GLN A 458 1.10 18.70 14.17
N TRP A 459 0.84 18.98 12.89
CA TRP A 459 1.86 19.44 11.94
C TRP A 459 1.35 20.62 11.12
N PRO A 460 1.07 21.78 11.78
CA PRO A 460 0.65 22.98 11.07
C PRO A 460 1.75 23.51 10.16
N ASP A 461 1.35 24.25 9.13
CA ASP A 461 2.27 24.73 8.09
C ASP A 461 3.14 25.91 8.55
N GLU A 462 2.67 26.64 9.58
CA GLU A 462 3.32 27.81 10.18
C GLU A 462 4.60 27.49 10.97
#